data_AF-A0AAU8GA22-F1
#
_entry.id   AF-A0AAU8GA22-F1
#
_cell.length_a   1.000
_cell.length_b   1.000
_cell.length_c   1.000
_cell.angle_alpha   90.00
_cell.angle_beta   90.00
_cell.angle_gamma   90.00
#
_symmetry.space_group_name_H-M   'P 1'
#
loop_
_entity.id
_entity.type
_entity.pdbx_description
1 polymer ?
#
loop_
_entity_poly.entity_id
_entity_poly.type
_entity_poly.pdbx_seq_one_letter_code
_entity_poly.pdbx_strand_id
1 'polypeptide(L)'
;MLDTVLMIAGYASVPLVLLSVFAMVRTIGKPRPLVASGLALQIAFSAAFLVLYRLLLDIGEPTTLSLALLAAGLAGGAFQGFTTKLDVSGDKVTAKRSVLYLLIWGLSFSATQLLAMLGQTTIAAYGLSSVYLATGIAVGMNGTLLARRMMVSATGQQIGTKAFSACPACGSANAPGRKFCAGCGRPLAAVKVPVNSCPACGGQAAPGQRFCNRCGQSIT
;
A
#
# COMPACT_ATOMS: atom_id res chain seq x y z
N MET A 1 4.97 0.05 46.58
CA MET A 1 5.93 0.58 45.57
C MET A 1 5.62 0.04 44.18
N LEU A 2 5.45 -1.27 43.99
CA LEU A 2 5.12 -1.86 42.68
C LEU A 2 3.78 -1.34 42.11
N ASP A 3 2.73 -1.24 42.93
CA ASP A 3 1.41 -0.76 42.47
C ASP A 3 1.43 0.68 41.97
N THR A 4 2.15 1.55 42.67
CA THR A 4 2.35 2.96 42.27
C THR A 4 3.10 3.04 40.94
N VAL A 5 4.12 2.20 40.75
CA VAL A 5 4.89 2.13 39.49
C VAL A 5 4.02 1.64 38.34
N LEU A 6 3.20 0.60 38.54
CA LEU A 6 2.27 0.08 37.53
C LEU A 6 1.20 1.11 37.16
N MET A 7 0.67 1.84 38.14
CA MET A 7 -0.30 2.91 37.91
C MET A 7 0.30 4.05 37.08
N ILE A 8 1.51 4.50 37.43
CA ILE A 8 2.24 5.54 36.68
C ILE A 8 2.53 5.05 35.25
N ALA A 9 3.00 3.81 35.08
CA ALA A 9 3.26 3.23 33.77
C ALA A 9 1.98 3.14 32.91
N GLY A 10 0.85 2.78 33.52
CA GLY A 10 -0.46 2.78 32.89
C GLY A 10 -0.84 4.16 32.36
N TYR A 11 -0.75 5.20 33.20
CA TYR A 11 -1.06 6.57 32.77
C TYR A 11 -0.08 7.11 31.71
N ALA A 12 1.21 6.77 31.80
CA ALA A 12 2.20 7.18 30.82
C ALA A 12 2.01 6.49 29.45
N SER A 13 1.43 5.28 29.42
CA SER A 13 1.17 4.56 28.17
C SER A 13 0.13 5.25 27.29
N VAL A 14 -0.86 5.94 27.87
CA VAL A 14 -1.94 6.61 27.14
C VAL A 14 -1.42 7.70 26.18
N PRO A 15 -0.66 8.73 26.63
CA PRO A 15 -0.13 9.75 25.72
C PRO A 15 0.87 9.17 24.71
N LEU A 16 1.63 8.13 25.08
CA LEU A 16 2.52 7.42 24.15
C LEU A 16 1.74 6.76 23.00
N VAL A 17 0.65 6.06 23.32
CA VAL A 17 -0.22 5.45 22.32
C VAL A 17 -0.84 6.53 21.43
N LEU A 18 -1.36 7.62 22.01
CA LEU A 18 -1.93 8.73 21.25
C LEU A 18 -0.91 9.37 20.29
N LEU A 19 0.31 9.61 20.76
CA LEU A 19 1.42 10.10 19.93
C LEU A 19 1.76 9.12 18.81
N SER A 20 1.79 7.82 19.10
CA SER A 20 2.09 6.79 18.11
C SER A 20 1.02 6.71 17.01
N VAL A 21 -0.27 6.77 17.38
CA VAL A 21 -1.39 6.75 16.45
C VAL A 21 -1.38 8.02 15.61
N PHE A 22 -1.15 9.17 16.22
CA PHE A 22 -1.05 10.45 15.52
C PHE A 22 0.10 10.47 14.51
N ALA A 23 1.29 9.99 14.91
CA ALA A 23 2.43 9.84 14.02
C ALA A 23 2.11 8.86 12.88
N MET A 24 1.44 7.74 13.18
CA MET A 24 1.00 6.76 12.18
C MET A 24 0.07 7.42 11.16
N VAL A 25 -0.98 8.12 11.60
CA VAL A 25 -1.96 8.82 10.73
C VAL A 25 -1.27 9.83 9.82
N ARG A 26 -0.35 10.65 10.35
CA ARG A 26 0.41 11.63 9.54
C ARG A 26 1.33 11.03 8.48
N THR A 27 1.61 9.74 8.59
CA THR A 27 2.50 9.04 7.64
C THR A 27 1.74 8.25 6.58
N ILE A 28 0.42 8.13 6.70
CA ILE A 28 -0.41 7.40 5.75
C ILE A 28 -0.48 8.12 4.41
N GLY A 29 -0.50 7.33 3.33
CA GLY A 29 -0.50 7.85 1.96
C GLY A 29 0.85 8.31 1.44
N LYS A 30 1.88 8.47 2.30
CA LYS A 30 3.25 8.76 1.86
C LYS A 30 3.90 7.47 1.34
N PRO A 31 4.48 7.47 0.13
CA PRO A 31 5.20 6.30 -0.38
C PRO A 31 6.42 6.05 0.49
N ARG A 32 6.61 4.79 0.90
CA ARG A 32 7.80 4.37 1.66
C ARG A 32 8.57 3.30 0.90
N PRO A 33 9.91 3.37 0.90
CA PRO A 33 10.72 2.33 0.26
C PRO A 33 10.48 0.99 0.97
N LEU A 34 10.20 -0.03 0.19
CA LEU A 34 10.16 -1.42 0.65
C LEU A 34 11.57 -1.98 0.55
N VAL A 35 12.15 -2.31 1.71
CA VAL A 35 13.49 -2.88 1.82
C VAL A 35 13.36 -4.36 2.17
N ALA A 36 13.93 -5.27 1.36
CA ALA A 36 13.78 -6.71 1.60
C ALA A 36 14.36 -7.17 2.93
N SER A 37 15.53 -6.67 3.31
CA SER A 37 16.15 -7.03 4.59
C SER A 37 15.25 -6.66 5.77
N GLY A 38 14.59 -5.50 5.71
CA GLY A 38 13.61 -5.10 6.73
C GLY A 38 12.39 -6.03 6.78
N LEU A 39 11.85 -6.44 5.64
CA LEU A 39 10.73 -7.39 5.57
C LEU A 39 11.14 -8.77 6.11
N ALA A 40 12.31 -9.27 5.70
CA ALA A 40 12.85 -10.56 6.14
C ALA A 40 13.15 -10.57 7.64
N LEU A 41 13.73 -9.49 8.17
CA LEU A 41 13.99 -9.35 9.60
C LEU A 41 12.70 -9.37 10.42
N GLN A 42 11.64 -8.72 9.94
CA GLN A 42 10.33 -8.76 10.62
C GLN A 42 9.74 -10.17 10.63
N ILE A 43 9.79 -10.89 9.50
CA ILE A 43 9.32 -12.28 9.42
C ILE A 43 10.11 -13.15 10.40
N ALA A 44 11.44 -13.05 10.40
CA ALA A 44 12.32 -13.83 11.26
C ALA A 44 12.08 -13.53 12.73
N PHE A 45 11.95 -12.26 13.10
CA PHE A 45 11.69 -11.85 14.48
C PHE A 45 10.33 -12.33 14.98
N SER A 46 9.27 -12.21 14.18
CA SER A 46 7.94 -12.73 14.53
C SER A 46 7.95 -14.25 14.71
N ALA A 47 8.62 -14.99 13.82
CA ALA A 47 8.74 -16.44 13.95
C ALA A 47 9.56 -16.85 15.18
N ALA A 48 10.69 -16.19 15.41
CA ALA A 48 11.55 -16.44 16.57
C ALA A 48 10.82 -16.14 17.88
N PHE A 49 10.05 -15.05 17.93
CA PHE A 49 9.22 -14.70 19.08
C PHE A 49 8.18 -15.78 19.35
N LEU A 50 7.50 -16.32 18.33
CA LEU A 50 6.52 -17.39 18.52
C LEU A 50 7.17 -18.68 19.03
N VAL A 51 8.35 -19.03 18.54
CA VAL A 51 9.13 -20.19 19.03
C VAL A 51 9.51 -20.00 20.50
N LEU A 52 10.06 -18.82 20.84
CA LEU A 52 10.43 -18.48 22.21
C LEU A 52 9.20 -18.50 23.13
N TYR A 53 8.10 -17.89 22.69
CA TYR A 53 6.83 -17.85 23.39
C TYR A 53 6.33 -19.27 23.72
N ARG A 54 6.35 -20.18 22.73
CA ARG A 54 5.97 -21.58 22.93
C ARG A 54 6.88 -22.28 23.93
N LEU A 55 8.18 -22.01 23.88
CA LEU A 55 9.19 -22.64 24.74
C LEU A 55 9.12 -22.15 26.19
N LEU A 56 8.76 -20.87 26.41
CA LEU A 56 8.68 -20.29 27.76
C LEU A 56 7.41 -20.66 28.50
N LEU A 57 6.28 -20.76 27.81
CA LEU A 57 4.99 -20.84 28.49
C LEU A 57 4.56 -22.28 28.81
N ASP A 58 4.99 -23.29 28.05
CA ASP A 58 4.68 -24.73 28.27
C ASP A 58 3.22 -25.01 28.69
N ILE A 59 2.28 -24.19 28.21
CA ILE A 59 0.87 -24.32 28.53
C ILE A 59 0.32 -25.40 27.62
N GLY A 60 -0.47 -26.33 28.18
CA GLY A 60 -1.23 -27.37 27.46
C GLY A 60 -2.34 -26.80 26.57
N GLU A 61 -1.99 -25.83 25.72
CA GLU A 61 -2.86 -25.21 24.74
C GLU A 61 -3.27 -26.22 23.66
N PRO A 62 -4.53 -26.18 23.19
CA PRO A 62 -4.97 -27.00 22.07
C PRO A 62 -4.20 -26.60 20.81
N THR A 63 -3.28 -27.46 20.37
CA THR A 63 -2.43 -27.28 19.18
C THR A 63 -3.25 -27.04 17.91
N THR A 64 -4.44 -27.62 17.81
CA THR A 64 -5.35 -27.41 16.67
C THR A 64 -5.82 -25.96 16.55
N LEU A 65 -6.24 -25.34 17.67
CA LEU A 65 -6.74 -23.96 17.66
C LEU A 65 -5.61 -22.97 17.35
N SER A 66 -4.44 -23.15 17.97
CA SER A 66 -3.28 -22.29 17.74
C SER A 66 -2.78 -22.38 16.29
N LEU A 67 -2.72 -23.57 15.69
CA LEU A 67 -2.41 -23.74 14.27
C LEU A 67 -3.49 -23.14 13.36
N ALA A 68 -4.77 -23.29 13.70
CA ALA A 68 -5.87 -22.68 12.95
C ALA A 68 -5.79 -21.14 12.99
N LEU A 69 -5.46 -20.54 14.14
CA LEU A 69 -5.26 -19.10 14.29
C LEU A 69 -4.02 -18.62 13.53
N LEU A 70 -2.92 -19.37 13.57
CA LEU A 70 -1.71 -19.05 12.79
C LEU A 70 -2.02 -19.07 11.28
N ALA A 71 -2.74 -20.09 10.81
CA ALA A 71 -3.15 -20.21 9.41
C ALA A 71 -4.11 -19.10 8.98
N ALA A 72 -5.12 -18.78 9.81
CA ALA A 72 -6.02 -17.67 9.59
C ALA A 72 -5.26 -16.33 9.52
N GLY A 73 -4.28 -16.13 10.41
CA GLY A 73 -3.41 -14.97 10.41
C GLY A 73 -2.57 -14.87 9.15
N LEU A 74 -1.93 -15.96 8.72
CA LEU A 74 -1.16 -16.03 7.48
C LEU A 74 -2.03 -15.65 6.27
N ALA A 75 -3.24 -16.20 6.18
CA ALA A 75 -4.18 -15.91 5.11
C ALA A 75 -4.63 -14.43 5.12
N GLY A 76 -5.01 -13.91 6.29
CA GLY A 76 -5.43 -12.51 6.44
C GLY A 76 -4.30 -11.52 6.15
N GLY A 77 -3.10 -11.80 6.66
CA GLY A 77 -1.89 -11.03 6.38
C GLY A 77 -1.53 -11.06 4.90
N ALA A 78 -1.59 -12.22 4.27
CA ALA A 78 -1.31 -12.36 2.84
C ALA A 78 -2.32 -11.58 1.99
N PHE A 79 -3.62 -11.71 2.28
CA PHE A 79 -4.68 -10.94 1.62
C PHE A 79 -4.43 -9.43 1.73
N GLN A 80 -4.10 -8.95 2.93
CA GLN A 80 -3.73 -7.55 3.14
C GLN A 80 -2.45 -7.16 2.37
N GLY A 81 -1.47 -8.04 2.32
CA GLY A 81 -0.25 -7.88 1.52
C GLY A 81 -0.56 -7.73 0.03
N PHE A 82 -1.53 -8.46 -0.51
CA PHE A 82 -1.97 -8.35 -1.90
C PHE A 82 -2.71 -7.04 -2.20
N THR A 83 -3.54 -6.56 -1.28
CA THR A 83 -4.26 -5.28 -1.45
C THR A 83 -3.34 -4.04 -1.34
N THR A 84 -2.11 -4.21 -0.84
CA THR A 84 -1.13 -3.12 -0.76
C THR A 84 -0.64 -2.74 -2.16
N LYS A 85 -0.75 -1.45 -2.51
CA LYS A 85 -0.27 -0.94 -3.80
C LYS A 85 1.25 -0.77 -3.78
N LEU A 86 1.91 -1.40 -4.74
CA LEU A 86 3.34 -1.28 -5.00
C LEU A 86 3.55 -0.34 -6.19
N ASP A 87 4.54 0.52 -6.09
CA ASP A 87 4.91 1.50 -7.11
C ASP A 87 6.43 1.51 -7.27
N VAL A 88 6.93 1.67 -8.50
CA VAL A 88 8.36 1.68 -8.80
C VAL A 88 8.78 3.12 -9.04
N SER A 89 9.59 3.66 -8.13
CA SER A 89 10.12 5.02 -8.23
C SER A 89 11.63 4.95 -8.45
N GLY A 90 12.03 5.00 -9.73
CA GLY A 90 13.41 4.80 -10.14
C GLY A 90 13.88 3.37 -9.88
N ASP A 91 14.91 3.20 -9.05
CA ASP A 91 15.48 1.91 -8.68
C ASP A 91 14.88 1.33 -7.37
N LYS A 92 13.88 2.00 -6.80
CA LYS A 92 13.28 1.63 -5.51
C LYS A 92 11.82 1.22 -5.67
N VAL A 93 11.50 0.04 -5.17
CA VAL A 93 10.10 -0.40 -4.97
C VAL A 93 9.55 0.29 -3.72
N THR A 94 8.41 0.96 -3.86
CA THR A 94 7.72 1.67 -2.79
C THR A 94 6.33 1.09 -2.54
N ALA A 95 5.84 1.18 -1.31
CA ALA A 95 4.46 0.84 -0.97
C ALA A 95 3.67 2.07 -0.52
N LYS A 96 2.40 2.12 -0.92
CA LYS A 96 1.42 3.08 -0.43
C LYS A 96 0.30 2.36 0.31
N ARG A 97 0.21 2.59 1.62
CA ARG A 97 -0.85 2.03 2.47
C ARG A 97 -2.15 2.80 2.29
N SER A 98 -3.26 2.08 2.12
CA SER A 98 -4.61 2.64 2.00
C SER A 98 -5.14 3.11 3.35
N VAL A 99 -5.98 4.15 3.34
CA VAL A 99 -6.72 4.62 4.53
C VAL A 99 -7.64 3.53 5.09
N LEU A 100 -8.09 2.59 4.25
CA LEU A 100 -8.91 1.44 4.66
C LEU A 100 -8.25 0.60 5.75
N TYR A 101 -6.91 0.58 5.80
CA TYR A 101 -6.17 -0.09 6.88
C TYR A 101 -6.49 0.48 8.26
N LEU A 102 -6.66 1.81 8.39
CA LEU A 102 -7.00 2.43 9.67
C LEU A 102 -8.39 2.02 10.15
N LEU A 103 -9.34 1.90 9.23
CA LEU A 103 -10.70 1.48 9.56
C LEU A 103 -10.71 0.05 10.08
N ILE A 104 -10.04 -0.87 9.37
CA ILE A 104 -9.94 -2.28 9.79
C ILE A 104 -9.23 -2.38 11.15
N TRP A 105 -8.13 -1.65 11.33
CA TRP A 105 -7.38 -1.67 12.58
C TRP A 105 -8.17 -1.08 13.76
N GLY A 106 -8.84 0.07 13.54
CA GLY A 106 -9.68 0.71 14.53
C GLY A 106 -10.85 -0.17 14.96
N LEU A 107 -11.55 -0.80 14.00
CA LEU A 107 -12.64 -1.74 14.29
C LEU A 107 -12.15 -2.96 15.08
N SER A 108 -10.99 -3.53 14.72
CA SER A 108 -10.38 -4.65 15.44
C SER A 108 -10.02 -4.28 16.87
N PHE A 109 -9.46 -3.09 17.09
CA PHE A 109 -9.12 -2.60 18.43
C PHE A 109 -10.38 -2.37 19.27
N SER A 110 -11.40 -1.70 18.72
CA SER A 110 -12.66 -1.48 19.41
C SER A 110 -13.37 -2.79 19.77
N ALA A 111 -13.35 -3.79 18.88
CA ALA A 111 -13.89 -5.12 19.17
C ALA A 111 -13.11 -5.81 20.31
N THR A 112 -11.77 -5.69 20.31
CA THR A 112 -10.92 -6.24 21.38
C THR A 112 -11.22 -5.58 22.73
N GLN A 113 -11.34 -4.25 22.77
CA GLN A 113 -11.69 -3.52 23.99
C GLN A 113 -13.09 -3.88 24.49
N LEU A 114 -14.06 -4.07 23.60
CA LEU A 114 -15.41 -4.50 23.95
C LEU A 114 -15.39 -5.91 24.58
N LEU A 115 -14.67 -6.85 23.99
CA LEU A 115 -14.51 -8.20 24.53
C LEU A 115 -13.84 -8.20 25.92
N ALA A 116 -12.82 -7.35 26.12
CA ALA A 116 -12.18 -7.19 27.41
C ALA A 116 -13.14 -6.67 28.49
N MET A 117 -14.04 -5.73 28.14
CA MET A 117 -15.04 -5.19 29.06
C MET A 117 -16.16 -6.20 29.40
N LEU A 118 -16.44 -7.16 28.51
CA LEU A 118 -17.46 -8.20 28.74
C LEU A 118 -17.01 -9.29 29.73
N GLY A 119 -15.78 -9.21 30.27
CA GLY A 119 -15.39 -9.92 31.50
C GLY A 119 -15.31 -11.44 31.42
N GLN A 120 -15.30 -12.04 30.22
CA GLN A 120 -15.13 -13.48 30.09
C GLN A 120 -13.66 -13.86 30.33
N THR A 121 -13.34 -14.26 31.56
CA THR A 121 -12.01 -14.71 32.01
C THR A 121 -11.45 -15.87 31.18
N THR A 122 -12.31 -16.64 30.51
CA THR A 122 -11.93 -17.64 29.51
C THR A 122 -11.33 -17.01 28.23
N ILE A 123 -11.81 -15.84 27.80
CA ILE A 123 -11.27 -15.08 26.65
C ILE A 123 -9.90 -14.49 26.97
N ALA A 124 -9.63 -14.15 28.23
CA ALA A 124 -8.31 -13.69 28.66
C ALA A 124 -7.24 -14.81 28.55
N ALA A 125 -7.61 -16.07 28.81
CA ALA A 125 -6.74 -17.23 28.57
C ALA A 125 -6.51 -17.46 27.06
N TYR A 126 -7.54 -17.34 26.20
CA TYR A 126 -7.35 -17.31 24.74
C TYR A 126 -6.55 -16.08 24.26
N GLY A 127 -6.36 -15.06 25.08
CA GLY A 127 -5.47 -13.93 24.80
C GLY A 127 -4.02 -14.35 24.54
N LEU A 128 -3.59 -15.49 25.10
CA LEU A 128 -2.30 -16.12 24.83
C LEU A 128 -2.23 -16.68 23.39
N SER A 129 -3.31 -17.31 22.92
CA SER A 129 -3.43 -17.79 21.54
C SER A 129 -3.43 -16.66 20.48
N SER A 130 -3.69 -15.40 20.88
CA SER A 130 -3.61 -14.24 19.97
C SER A 130 -2.21 -14.01 19.38
N VAL A 131 -1.17 -14.51 20.05
CA VAL A 131 0.22 -14.44 19.56
C VAL A 131 0.39 -15.25 18.27
N TYR A 132 -0.31 -16.38 18.12
CA TYR A 132 -0.29 -17.18 16.88
C TYR A 132 -0.94 -16.43 15.73
N LEU A 133 -2.12 -15.84 15.96
CA LEU A 133 -2.82 -15.03 14.97
C LEU A 133 -1.97 -13.81 14.55
N ALA A 134 -1.44 -13.06 15.52
CA ALA A 134 -0.61 -11.87 15.27
C ALA A 134 0.67 -12.22 14.51
N THR A 135 1.33 -13.32 14.88
CA THR A 135 2.50 -13.84 14.15
C THR A 135 2.12 -14.20 12.72
N GLY A 136 1.00 -14.89 12.53
CA GLY A 136 0.49 -15.24 11.20
C GLY A 136 0.26 -14.01 10.33
N ILE A 137 -0.41 -12.98 10.84
CA ILE A 137 -0.65 -11.72 10.11
C ILE A 137 0.67 -11.06 9.71
N ALA A 138 1.61 -10.95 10.65
CA ALA A 138 2.90 -10.32 10.41
C ALA A 138 3.72 -11.07 9.34
N VAL A 139 3.79 -12.40 9.43
CA VAL A 139 4.51 -13.25 8.47
C VAL A 139 3.81 -13.21 7.11
N GLY A 140 2.49 -13.36 7.07
CA GLY A 140 1.71 -13.35 5.83
C GLY A 140 1.81 -12.02 5.09
N MET A 141 1.68 -10.89 5.79
CA MET A 141 1.79 -9.57 5.18
C MET A 141 3.20 -9.30 4.65
N ASN A 142 4.22 -9.47 5.49
CA ASN A 142 5.60 -9.18 5.10
C ASN A 142 6.12 -10.18 4.06
N GLY A 143 5.73 -11.45 4.14
CA GLY A 143 6.07 -12.48 3.17
C GLY A 143 5.50 -12.18 1.79
N THR A 144 4.22 -11.83 1.70
CA THR A 144 3.60 -11.42 0.44
C THR A 144 4.24 -10.17 -0.13
N LEU A 145 4.54 -9.16 0.69
CA LEU A 145 5.23 -7.95 0.21
C LEU A 145 6.65 -8.24 -0.28
N LEU A 146 7.38 -9.14 0.39
CA LEU A 146 8.72 -9.55 -0.01
C LEU A 146 8.70 -10.30 -1.34
N ALA A 147 7.80 -11.28 -1.48
CA ALA A 147 7.63 -12.04 -2.72
C ALA A 147 7.23 -11.12 -3.89
N ARG A 148 6.24 -10.24 -3.68
CA ARG A 148 5.81 -9.28 -4.71
C ARG A 148 6.89 -8.27 -5.06
N ARG A 149 7.71 -7.83 -4.09
CA ARG A 149 8.88 -6.98 -4.36
C ARG A 149 9.87 -7.69 -5.27
N MET A 150 10.18 -8.96 -5.01
CA MET A 150 11.09 -9.75 -5.85
C MET A 150 10.53 -9.89 -7.27
N MET A 151 9.23 -10.18 -7.42
CA MET A 151 8.58 -10.25 -8.73
C MET A 151 8.67 -8.92 -9.49
N VAL A 152 8.28 -7.80 -8.86
CA VAL A 152 8.32 -6.47 -9.51
C VAL A 152 9.74 -6.04 -9.86
N SER A 153 10.72 -6.35 -9.02
CA SER A 153 12.13 -6.05 -9.29
C SER A 153 12.69 -6.91 -10.43
N ALA A 154 12.27 -8.18 -10.53
CA ALA A 154 12.70 -9.10 -11.59
C ALA A 154 12.10 -8.76 -12.96
N THR A 155 10.86 -8.27 -13.01
CA THR A 155 10.19 -7.91 -14.29
C THR A 155 10.71 -6.59 -14.87
N GLY A 156 11.57 -5.83 -14.16
CA GLY A 156 12.14 -4.57 -14.64
C GLY A 156 11.09 -3.51 -15.01
N GLN A 157 9.84 -3.71 -14.60
CA GLN A 157 8.73 -2.93 -15.11
C GLN A 157 8.70 -1.59 -14.38
N GLN A 158 9.22 -0.57 -15.06
CA GLN A 158 9.05 0.85 -14.76
C GLN A 158 7.57 1.22 -14.87
N ILE A 159 6.73 0.76 -13.95
CA ILE A 159 5.37 1.27 -13.79
C ILE A 159 5.49 2.51 -12.92
N GLY A 160 5.65 3.69 -13.53
CA GLY A 160 5.45 4.93 -12.79
C GLY A 160 6.40 6.10 -13.04
N THR A 161 7.40 6.04 -13.94
CA THR A 161 7.77 7.29 -14.61
C THR A 161 6.60 7.59 -15.54
N LYS A 162 5.60 8.25 -14.98
CA LYS A 162 4.59 9.00 -15.70
C LYS A 162 5.40 9.92 -16.63
N ALA A 163 5.71 9.43 -17.84
CA ALA A 163 6.65 10.06 -18.74
C ALA A 163 6.12 11.48 -18.98
N PHE A 164 6.92 12.46 -18.62
CA PHE A 164 6.59 13.83 -18.91
C PHE A 164 6.55 13.94 -20.43
N SER A 165 5.39 14.26 -21.00
CA SER A 165 5.33 14.58 -22.42
C SER A 165 5.82 16.01 -22.58
N ALA A 166 6.87 16.18 -23.40
CA ALA A 166 7.25 17.51 -23.85
C ALA A 166 6.10 18.06 -24.69
N CYS A 167 5.74 19.33 -24.45
CA CYS A 167 4.75 19.99 -25.27
C CYS A 167 5.30 20.10 -26.70
N PRO A 168 4.58 19.62 -27.74
CA PRO A 168 5.05 19.75 -29.12
C PRO A 168 5.12 21.21 -29.58
N ALA A 169 4.44 22.13 -28.89
CA ALA A 169 4.40 23.54 -29.26
C ALA A 169 5.49 24.40 -28.60
N CYS A 170 5.95 24.05 -27.40
CA CYS A 170 6.89 24.88 -26.64
C CYS A 170 7.99 24.11 -25.90
N GLY A 171 8.03 22.78 -26.03
CA GLY A 171 9.03 21.92 -25.39
C GLY A 171 8.86 21.75 -23.87
N SER A 172 7.93 22.47 -23.22
CA SER A 172 7.76 22.39 -21.77
C SER A 172 7.37 20.97 -21.34
N ALA A 173 8.01 20.45 -20.30
CA ALA A 173 7.68 19.16 -19.72
C ALA A 173 6.32 19.22 -19.01
N ASN A 174 5.41 18.30 -19.33
CA ASN A 174 4.08 18.24 -18.73
C ASN A 174 3.84 16.91 -18.05
N ALA A 175 3.28 16.95 -16.83
CA ALA A 175 2.85 15.75 -16.14
C ALA A 175 1.79 15.01 -16.97
N PRO A 176 1.82 13.67 -17.05
CA PRO A 176 0.91 12.95 -17.91
C PRO A 176 -0.53 12.92 -17.38
N GLY A 177 -1.46 12.95 -18.32
CA GLY A 177 -2.90 13.16 -18.08
C GLY A 177 -3.32 14.63 -18.10
N ARG A 178 -2.38 15.58 -18.29
CA ARG A 178 -2.71 16.99 -18.47
C ARG A 178 -3.36 17.21 -19.83
N LYS A 179 -4.53 17.84 -19.83
CA LYS A 179 -5.23 18.25 -21.06
C LYS A 179 -4.58 19.48 -21.72
N PHE A 180 -3.89 20.31 -20.93
CA PHE A 180 -3.25 21.55 -21.37
C PHE A 180 -1.83 21.67 -20.82
N CYS A 181 -0.96 22.28 -21.63
CA CYS A 181 0.44 22.54 -21.31
C CYS A 181 0.56 23.57 -20.17
N ALA A 182 1.37 23.28 -19.16
CA ALA A 182 1.65 24.17 -18.04
C ALA A 182 2.52 25.39 -18.41
N GLY A 183 3.35 25.26 -19.46
CA GLY A 183 4.18 26.37 -19.95
C GLY A 183 3.43 27.35 -20.86
N CYS A 184 2.78 26.84 -21.93
CA CYS A 184 2.18 27.70 -22.96
C CYS A 184 0.64 27.63 -23.05
N GLY A 185 -0.05 26.88 -22.18
CA GLY A 185 -1.51 26.78 -22.15
C GLY A 185 -2.17 25.99 -23.29
N ARG A 186 -1.43 25.56 -24.32
CA ARG A 186 -1.98 24.83 -25.47
C ARG A 186 -2.45 23.41 -25.11
N PRO A 187 -3.49 22.88 -25.77
CA PRO A 187 -3.96 21.53 -25.51
C PRO A 187 -2.89 20.49 -25.89
N LEU A 188 -2.62 19.55 -24.99
CA LEU A 188 -1.75 18.40 -25.24
C LEU A 188 -2.62 17.31 -25.85
N ALA A 189 -2.88 17.44 -27.15
CA ALA A 189 -3.78 16.55 -27.85
C ALA A 189 -3.20 15.13 -27.92
N ALA A 190 -3.96 14.15 -27.43
CA ALA A 190 -3.89 12.79 -27.96
C ALA A 190 -4.48 12.84 -29.37
N VAL A 191 -3.65 13.17 -30.36
CA VAL A 191 -4.11 13.30 -31.74
C VAL A 191 -4.27 11.90 -32.33
N LYS A 192 -5.46 11.31 -32.17
CA LYS A 192 -6.01 10.42 -33.21
C LYS A 192 -6.81 11.31 -34.15
N VAL A 193 -6.17 11.84 -35.20
CA VAL A 193 -6.94 12.44 -36.31
C VAL A 193 -7.60 11.26 -37.05
N PRO A 194 -8.93 11.19 -37.14
CA PRO A 194 -9.58 10.20 -38.02
C PRO A 194 -9.09 10.42 -39.46
N VAL A 195 -8.93 9.33 -40.21
CA VAL A 195 -8.28 9.27 -41.55
C VAL A 195 -8.80 10.32 -42.56
N ASN A 196 -9.98 10.88 -42.32
CA ASN A 196 -10.65 11.85 -43.20
C ASN A 196 -10.58 13.30 -42.65
N SER A 197 -9.46 13.71 -42.03
CA SER A 197 -9.33 15.07 -41.48
C SER A 197 -7.92 15.65 -41.65
N CYS A 198 -7.87 16.95 -41.92
CA CYS A 198 -6.65 17.70 -42.21
C CYS A 198 -5.70 17.69 -40.98
N PRO A 199 -4.45 17.26 -41.12
CA PRO A 199 -3.51 17.20 -40.00
C PRO A 199 -3.08 18.58 -39.48
N ALA A 200 -3.21 19.63 -40.32
CA ALA A 200 -2.81 20.98 -39.93
C ALA A 200 -3.87 21.73 -39.12
N CYS A 201 -5.16 21.52 -39.41
CA CYS A 201 -6.24 22.30 -38.79
C CYS A 201 -7.42 21.46 -38.28
N GLY A 202 -7.43 20.15 -38.50
CA GLY A 202 -8.50 19.23 -38.09
C GLY A 202 -9.80 19.36 -38.90
N GLY A 203 -9.83 20.14 -39.99
CA GLY A 203 -11.01 20.23 -40.87
C GLY A 203 -11.24 18.92 -41.63
N GLN A 204 -12.51 18.53 -41.84
CA GLN A 204 -12.83 17.32 -42.61
C GLN A 204 -12.27 17.41 -44.03
N ALA A 205 -11.63 16.33 -44.48
CA ALA A 205 -11.12 16.16 -45.82
C ALA A 205 -11.93 15.05 -46.51
N ALA A 206 -12.51 15.35 -47.67
CA ALA A 206 -13.18 14.34 -48.46
C ALA A 206 -12.15 13.42 -49.16
N PRO A 207 -12.48 12.14 -49.42
CA PRO A 207 -11.58 11.23 -50.13
C PRO A 207 -11.16 11.80 -51.49
N GLY A 208 -9.85 11.89 -51.75
CA GLY A 208 -9.29 12.37 -53.02
C GLY A 208 -9.03 13.89 -53.12
N GLN A 209 -9.21 14.67 -52.04
CA GLN A 209 -8.86 16.10 -52.04
C GLN A 209 -7.35 16.32 -51.89
N ARG A 210 -6.78 17.22 -52.72
CA ARG A 210 -5.35 17.59 -52.67
C ARG A 210 -5.03 18.74 -51.73
N PHE A 211 -6.03 19.57 -51.39
CA PHE A 211 -5.89 20.74 -50.52
C PHE A 211 -7.07 20.82 -49.54
N CYS A 212 -6.81 21.29 -48.33
CA CYS A 212 -7.83 21.44 -47.31
C CYS A 212 -8.70 22.68 -47.55
N ASN A 213 -10.01 22.49 -47.77
CA ASN A 213 -10.96 23.58 -48.00
C ASN A 213 -11.10 24.58 -46.84
N ARG A 214 -10.61 24.24 -45.64
CA ARG A 214 -10.71 25.11 -44.45
C ARG A 214 -9.48 25.99 -44.24
N CYS A 215 -8.28 25.51 -44.60
CA CYS A 215 -7.03 26.21 -44.29
C CYS A 215 -6.07 26.36 -45.47
N GLY A 216 -6.41 25.81 -46.64
CA GLY A 216 -5.58 25.90 -47.86
C GLY A 216 -4.35 25.01 -47.87
N GLN A 217 -3.99 24.36 -46.76
CA GLN A 217 -2.83 23.46 -46.68
C GLN A 217 -2.99 22.27 -47.64
N SER A 218 -1.92 21.92 -48.35
CA SER A 218 -1.85 20.67 -49.13
C SER A 218 -1.96 19.45 -48.21
N ILE A 219 -2.77 18.47 -48.63
CA ILE A 219 -3.05 17.22 -47.90
C ILE A 219 -2.76 15.99 -48.78
N THR A 220 -1.80 16.14 -49.71
CA THR A 220 -1.37 15.14 -50.73
C THR A 220 -1.25 13.73 -50.20
#